data_AF-A0A918C8F3-F1
#
_entry.id   AF-A0A918C8F3-F1
#
_cell.length_a   1.000
_cell.length_b   1.000
_cell.length_c   1.000
_cell.angle_alpha   90.00
_cell.angle_beta   90.00
_cell.angle_gamma   90.00
#
_symmetry.space_group_name_H-M   'P 1'
#
loop_
_entity.id
_entity.type
_entity.pdbx_description
1 polymer ?
#
loop_
_entity_poly.entity_id
_entity_poly.type
_entity_poly.pdbx_seq_one_letter_code
_entity_poly.pdbx_strand_id
1 'polypeptide(L)'
;MDASTHHQLDPASSALTLDVTPAPDPSALVPASAEPLLQLRVLEHAGDPELQREHFKIFLTDGEAVQVQAILRLEEGDTGIDLLYPDDAPNWGMRIENLPDTGSRFTRLDVDSRLPTSDTLTITAQEATALAARIQAARQERARTSAQIHQDGDEGGQGSENDPTKPLH
;
A
#
# COMPACT_ATOMS: atom_id res chain seq x y z
N MET A 1 -13.16 31.03 -37.89
CA MET A 1 -13.53 31.49 -36.54
C MET A 1 -13.22 30.32 -35.62
N ASP A 2 -12.00 30.34 -35.11
CA ASP A 2 -11.42 29.32 -34.23
C ASP A 2 -11.90 29.52 -32.79
N ALA A 3 -12.14 28.41 -32.10
CA ALA A 3 -12.12 28.35 -30.64
C ALA A 3 -11.76 26.93 -30.21
N SER A 4 -10.50 26.56 -30.44
CA SER A 4 -9.87 25.45 -29.73
C SER A 4 -9.54 25.93 -28.32
N THR A 5 -10.43 25.68 -27.36
CA THR A 5 -10.16 25.93 -25.94
C THR A 5 -9.23 24.83 -25.43
N HIS A 6 -7.93 25.02 -25.60
CA HIS A 6 -6.93 24.30 -24.81
C HIS A 6 -6.87 24.96 -23.43
N HIS A 7 -7.44 24.31 -22.43
CA HIS A 7 -7.10 24.58 -21.04
C HIS A 7 -5.67 24.08 -20.81
N GLN A 8 -4.70 24.91 -21.20
CA GLN A 8 -3.31 24.72 -20.84
C GLN A 8 -3.19 25.11 -19.35
N LEU A 9 -3.29 24.11 -18.48
CA LEU A 9 -2.86 24.23 -17.10
C LEU A 9 -1.33 24.32 -17.09
N ASP A 10 -0.84 25.22 -16.25
CA ASP A 10 0.52 25.68 -16.06
C ASP A 10 1.60 24.56 -16.17
N PRO A 11 2.59 24.63 -17.10
CA PRO A 11 3.62 23.61 -17.26
C PRO A 11 4.78 23.70 -16.25
N ALA A 12 4.66 24.49 -15.18
CA ALA A 12 5.76 24.76 -14.24
C ALA A 12 5.45 24.43 -12.76
N SER A 13 4.42 23.65 -12.47
CA SER A 13 4.20 23.12 -11.12
C SER A 13 4.64 21.67 -11.09
N SER A 14 5.72 21.35 -10.37
CA SER A 14 6.04 19.98 -10.06
C SER A 14 4.89 19.35 -9.28
N ALA A 15 4.03 18.60 -9.96
CA ALA A 15 2.89 17.96 -9.32
C ALA A 15 3.40 16.77 -8.52
N LEU A 16 3.26 16.80 -7.19
CA LEU A 16 3.41 15.62 -6.37
C LEU A 16 2.21 14.70 -6.58
N THR A 17 2.45 13.41 -6.73
CA THR A 17 1.41 12.39 -6.89
C THR A 17 1.65 11.23 -5.92
N LEU A 18 0.56 10.59 -5.50
CA LEU A 18 0.63 9.34 -4.75
C LEU A 18 0.56 8.16 -5.72
N ASP A 19 1.67 7.45 -5.85
CA ASP A 19 1.73 6.18 -6.54
C ASP A 19 1.53 5.01 -5.56
N VAL A 20 0.80 3.99 -6.01
CA VAL A 20 0.38 2.85 -5.17
C VAL A 20 0.61 1.58 -5.96
N THR A 21 1.60 0.81 -5.55
CA THR A 21 1.93 -0.47 -6.20
C THR A 21 1.74 -1.61 -5.21
N PRO A 22 1.40 -2.82 -5.69
CA PRO A 22 1.65 -4.03 -4.92
C PRO A 22 3.11 -4.04 -4.45
N ALA A 23 3.35 -4.42 -3.20
CA ALA A 23 4.73 -4.62 -2.77
C ALA A 23 5.32 -5.82 -3.55
N PRO A 24 6.60 -5.76 -3.97
CA PRO A 24 7.23 -6.87 -4.68
C PRO A 24 7.22 -8.16 -3.83
N ASP A 25 7.05 -9.27 -4.53
CA ASP A 25 6.83 -10.65 -4.04
C ASP A 25 7.67 -11.01 -2.79
N PRO A 26 7.06 -11.56 -1.73
CA PRO A 26 7.74 -11.90 -0.50
C PRO A 26 8.61 -13.14 -0.74
N SER A 27 9.91 -12.99 -0.58
CA SER A 27 10.77 -14.16 -0.44
C SER A 27 10.31 -14.95 0.80
N ALA A 28 10.07 -16.25 0.64
CA ALA A 28 9.32 -17.21 1.46
C ALA A 28 9.72 -17.41 2.96
N LEU A 29 10.27 -16.40 3.64
CA LEU A 29 10.89 -16.53 4.96
C LEU A 29 10.42 -15.47 5.99
N VAL A 30 9.47 -14.59 5.63
CA VAL A 30 8.94 -13.58 6.56
C VAL A 30 7.56 -14.03 7.07
N PRO A 31 7.24 -13.85 8.37
CA PRO A 31 5.89 -14.12 8.87
C PRO A 31 4.86 -13.27 8.11
N ALA A 32 3.74 -13.86 7.68
CA ALA A 32 2.72 -13.20 6.86
C ALA A 32 2.19 -11.86 7.42
N SER A 33 2.24 -11.66 8.75
CA SER A 33 1.84 -10.43 9.43
C SER A 33 2.80 -9.26 9.26
N ALA A 34 4.07 -9.51 8.88
CA ALA A 34 5.09 -8.49 8.62
C ALA A 34 5.37 -8.31 7.11
N GLU A 35 4.74 -9.13 6.27
CA GLU A 35 4.89 -9.03 4.82
C GLU A 35 4.13 -7.81 4.27
N PRO A 36 4.82 -6.98 3.46
CA PRO A 36 4.21 -5.79 2.89
C PRO A 36 3.18 -6.21 1.85
N LEU A 37 1.99 -5.63 1.93
CA LEU A 37 0.90 -5.78 0.98
C LEU A 37 1.04 -4.74 -0.15
N LEU A 38 1.30 -3.49 0.23
CA LEU A 38 1.36 -2.35 -0.69
C LEU A 38 2.60 -1.54 -0.44
N GLN A 39 3.05 -0.85 -1.48
CA GLN A 39 4.00 0.24 -1.38
C GLN A 39 3.29 1.53 -1.80
N LEU A 40 3.34 2.53 -0.93
CA LEU A 40 2.92 3.89 -1.24
C LEU A 40 4.17 4.73 -1.52
N ARG A 41 4.18 5.47 -2.63
CA ARG A 41 5.27 6.37 -3.01
C ARG A 41 4.73 7.75 -3.31
N VAL A 42 5.36 8.78 -2.78
CA VAL A 42 5.13 10.15 -3.20
C VAL A 42 6.19 10.51 -4.23
N LEU A 43 5.72 10.81 -5.44
CA LEU A 43 6.55 11.06 -6.62
C LEU A 43 6.33 12.49 -7.11
N GLU A 44 7.41 13.18 -7.45
CA GLU A 44 7.38 14.44 -8.18
C GLU A 44 7.57 14.20 -9.66
N HIS A 45 6.69 14.80 -10.47
CA HIS A 45 6.81 14.84 -11.92
C HIS A 45 7.34 16.21 -12.33
N ALA A 46 8.58 16.27 -12.79
CA ALA A 46 9.24 17.52 -13.18
C ALA A 46 8.77 18.02 -14.57
N GLY A 47 7.44 18.06 -14.79
CA GLY A 47 6.84 18.37 -16.10
C GLY A 47 6.98 17.28 -17.17
N ASP A 48 7.77 16.24 -16.89
CA ASP A 48 7.96 15.04 -17.71
C ASP A 48 7.58 13.79 -16.89
N PRO A 49 6.57 13.01 -17.31
CA PRO A 49 6.13 11.81 -16.59
C PRO A 49 7.16 10.68 -16.58
N GLU A 50 8.19 10.71 -17.43
CA GLU A 50 9.31 9.75 -17.38
C GLU A 50 10.38 10.16 -16.37
N LEU A 51 10.46 11.44 -16.02
CA LEU A 51 11.37 11.97 -15.00
C LEU A 51 10.67 12.07 -13.65
N GLN A 52 10.57 10.91 -12.98
CA GLN A 52 9.96 10.79 -11.66
C GLN A 52 11.02 10.84 -10.57
N ARG A 53 10.83 11.71 -9.58
CA ARG A 53 11.66 11.74 -8.36
C ARG A 53 10.85 11.22 -7.17
N GLU A 54 11.31 10.15 -6.54
CA GLU A 54 10.75 9.67 -5.27
C GLU A 54 11.13 10.63 -4.14
N HIS A 55 10.12 11.16 -3.45
CA HIS A 55 10.28 12.02 -2.27
C HIS A 55 10.31 11.18 -0.99
N PHE A 56 9.31 10.32 -0.82
CA PHE A 56 9.23 9.39 0.30
C PHE A 56 8.32 8.21 -0.04
N LYS A 57 8.45 7.13 0.73
CA LYS A 57 7.63 5.94 0.59
C LYS A 57 7.38 5.28 1.94
N ILE A 58 6.36 4.42 1.98
CA ILE A 58 6.11 3.49 3.07
C ILE A 58 5.60 2.18 2.47
N PHE A 59 5.88 1.06 3.13
CA PHE A 59 5.18 -0.18 2.85
C PHE A 59 4.08 -0.39 3.88
N LEU A 60 2.93 -0.87 3.44
CA LEU A 60 1.83 -1.21 4.32
C LEU A 60 1.74 -2.72 4.45
N THR A 61 1.81 -3.24 5.67
CA THR A 61 1.33 -4.58 6.02
C THR A 61 -0.21 -4.66 5.90
N ASP A 62 -0.80 -5.86 6.00
CA ASP A 62 -2.27 -5.98 5.99
C ASP A 62 -2.92 -5.21 7.16
N GLY A 63 -2.31 -5.27 8.35
CA GLY A 63 -2.80 -4.59 9.54
C GLY A 63 -2.75 -3.06 9.41
N GLU A 64 -1.67 -2.52 8.85
CA GLU A 64 -1.56 -1.08 8.57
C GLU A 64 -2.52 -0.66 7.46
N ALA A 65 -2.68 -1.48 6.41
CA ALA A 65 -3.63 -1.24 5.34
C ALA A 65 -5.07 -1.11 5.86
N VAL A 66 -5.47 -1.91 6.85
CA VAL A 66 -6.77 -1.77 7.54
C VAL A 66 -6.88 -0.41 8.23
N GLN A 67 -5.87 -0.01 8.98
CA GLN A 67 -5.87 1.26 9.72
C GLN A 67 -5.90 2.47 8.78
N VAL A 68 -5.09 2.45 7.73
CA VAL A 68 -5.10 3.48 6.68
C VAL A 68 -6.47 3.55 6.01
N GLN A 69 -7.05 2.42 5.62
CA GLN A 69 -8.39 2.40 5.03
C GLN A 69 -9.44 2.99 5.98
N ALA A 70 -9.35 2.75 7.29
CA ALA A 70 -10.27 3.32 8.25
C ALA A 70 -10.15 4.84 8.31
N ILE A 71 -8.92 5.37 8.37
CA ILE A 71 -8.65 6.82 8.42
C ILE A 71 -9.14 7.52 7.15
N LEU A 72 -8.87 6.95 5.97
CA LEU A 72 -9.30 7.54 4.68
C LEU A 72 -10.83 7.57 4.50
N ARG A 73 -11.58 6.85 5.33
CA ARG A 73 -13.05 6.77 5.27
C ARG A 73 -13.73 7.57 6.39
N LEU A 74 -12.97 8.24 7.26
CA LEU A 74 -13.54 9.05 8.32
C LEU A 74 -14.20 10.30 7.72
N GLU A 75 -15.51 10.44 7.93
CA GLU A 75 -16.27 11.62 7.48
C GLU A 75 -16.08 12.81 8.44
N GLU A 76 -15.73 12.54 9.70
CA GLU A 76 -15.54 13.56 10.74
C GLU A 76 -14.33 13.23 11.61
N GLY A 77 -13.68 14.28 12.13
CA GLY A 77 -12.56 14.18 13.04
C GLY A 77 -11.19 14.30 12.35
N ASP A 78 -10.33 15.12 12.95
CA ASP A 78 -8.91 15.21 12.61
C ASP A 78 -8.20 14.06 13.33
N THR A 79 -7.85 13.02 12.58
CA THR A 79 -7.19 11.81 13.09
C THR A 79 -6.08 11.43 12.14
N GLY A 80 -4.95 11.01 12.71
CA GLY A 80 -3.83 10.51 11.93
C GLY A 80 -3.19 9.28 12.55
N ILE A 81 -2.45 8.56 11.72
CA ILE A 81 -1.61 7.43 12.11
C ILE A 81 -0.18 7.66 11.63
N ASP A 82 0.77 7.30 12.48
CA ASP A 82 2.18 7.21 12.11
C ASP A 82 2.50 5.77 11.74
N LEU A 83 3.12 5.60 10.58
CA LEU A 83 3.54 4.32 10.03
C LEU A 83 5.06 4.33 9.87
N LEU A 84 5.69 3.24 10.29
CA LEU A 84 7.10 2.98 10.15
C LEU A 84 7.24 1.58 9.58
N TYR A 85 8.03 1.41 8.52
CA TYR A 85 8.24 0.09 7.96
C TYR A 85 9.70 -0.17 7.61
N PRO A 86 10.20 -1.39 7.89
CA PRO A 86 9.71 -2.24 8.98
C PRO A 86 9.85 -1.50 10.33
N ASP A 87 9.08 -1.87 11.36
CA ASP A 87 9.05 -1.19 12.68
C ASP A 87 10.43 -0.96 13.31
N ASP A 88 11.40 -1.81 12.93
CA ASP A 88 12.77 -1.91 13.41
C ASP A 88 13.83 -1.40 12.43
N ALA A 89 13.48 -0.97 11.21
CA ALA A 89 14.46 -0.35 10.29
C ALA A 89 14.16 1.13 10.01
N PRO A 90 15.20 1.99 10.00
CA PRO A 90 15.04 3.44 10.13
C PRO A 90 14.70 4.17 8.82
N ASN A 91 14.17 3.48 7.81
CA ASN A 91 14.29 3.96 6.44
C ASN A 91 13.04 4.67 5.93
N TRP A 92 11.86 4.26 6.42
CA TRP A 92 10.58 4.64 5.80
C TRP A 92 9.56 4.97 6.88
N GLY A 93 9.14 6.23 6.93
CA GLY A 93 8.17 6.73 7.89
C GLY A 93 7.19 7.71 7.26
N MET A 94 5.90 7.54 7.57
CA MET A 94 4.83 8.32 6.99
C MET A 94 3.71 8.53 8.01
N ARG A 95 3.31 9.79 8.19
CA ARG A 95 2.05 10.15 8.85
C ARG A 95 0.96 10.27 7.79
N ILE A 96 -0.19 9.66 8.07
CA ILE A 96 -1.40 9.80 7.25
C ILE A 96 -2.48 10.40 8.12
N GLU A 97 -3.01 11.55 7.71
CA GLU A 97 -4.04 12.32 8.41
C GLU A 97 -5.28 12.45 7.55
N ASN A 98 -6.45 12.25 8.16
CA ASN A 98 -7.72 12.63 7.56
C ASN A 98 -7.94 14.14 7.75
N LEU A 99 -8.25 14.83 6.66
CA LEU A 99 -8.61 16.24 6.67
C LEU A 99 -10.07 16.35 6.20
N PRO A 100 -11.06 16.40 7.13
CA PRO A 100 -12.49 16.25 6.81
C PRO A 100 -12.99 17.15 5.69
N ASP A 101 -12.44 18.36 5.55
CA ASP A 101 -12.87 19.35 4.56
C ASP A 101 -12.11 19.29 3.23
N THR A 102 -10.93 18.65 3.18
CA THR A 102 -10.02 18.75 2.03
C THR A 102 -9.52 17.41 1.48
N GLY A 103 -9.66 16.31 2.23
CA GLY A 103 -9.22 14.98 1.82
C GLY A 103 -8.27 14.35 2.83
N SER A 104 -7.05 14.02 2.43
CA SER A 104 -6.08 13.39 3.33
C SER A 104 -4.66 13.91 3.08
N ARG A 105 -3.87 14.01 4.15
CA ARG A 105 -2.48 14.46 4.10
C ARG A 105 -1.53 13.32 4.42
N PHE A 106 -0.48 13.23 3.62
CA PHE A 106 0.61 12.28 3.74
C PHE A 106 1.86 13.08 4.01
N THR A 107 2.47 12.90 5.17
CA THR A 107 3.68 13.65 5.57
C THR A 107 4.79 12.66 5.90
N ARG A 108 5.97 12.89 5.33
CA ARG A 108 7.15 12.09 5.67
C ARG A 108 7.53 12.33 7.13
N LEU A 109 7.82 11.24 7.84
CA LEU A 109 8.39 11.29 9.18
C LEU A 109 9.92 11.24 9.11
N ASP A 110 10.57 12.02 9.97
CA ASP A 110 11.97 11.78 10.34
C ASP A 110 12.01 10.56 11.25
N VAL A 111 12.77 9.53 10.88
CA VAL A 111 12.64 8.22 11.54
C VAL A 111 13.30 8.18 12.92
N ASP A 112 14.34 8.98 13.12
CA ASP A 112 15.04 9.07 14.41
C ASP A 112 14.19 9.80 15.45
N SER A 113 13.59 10.94 15.08
CA SER A 113 12.77 11.75 15.98
C SER A 113 11.29 11.36 16.00
N ARG A 114 10.82 10.64 14.99
CA ARG A 114 9.40 10.35 14.70
C ARG A 114 8.55 11.61 14.52
N LEU A 115 9.17 12.72 14.16
CA LEU A 115 8.48 13.98 13.93
C LEU A 115 8.17 14.20 12.44
N PRO A 116 7.04 14.84 12.10
CA PRO A 116 6.74 15.24 10.73
C PRO A 116 7.81 16.17 10.14
N THR A 117 8.20 15.91 8.90
CA THR A 117 9.07 16.79 8.11
C THR A 117 8.25 17.76 7.26
N SER A 118 8.91 18.60 6.46
CA SER A 118 8.26 19.50 5.51
C SER A 118 7.72 18.78 4.26
N ASP A 119 8.17 17.56 3.98
CA ASP A 119 7.77 16.82 2.78
C ASP A 119 6.34 16.29 2.96
N THR A 120 5.38 16.89 2.25
CA THR A 120 3.96 16.58 2.40
C THR A 120 3.25 16.51 1.05
N LEU A 121 2.26 15.63 0.96
CA LEU A 121 1.31 15.53 -0.14
C LEU A 121 -0.10 15.57 0.44
N THR A 122 -0.98 16.39 -0.15
CA THR A 122 -2.41 16.34 0.13
C THR A 122 -3.12 15.75 -1.07
N ILE A 123 -3.98 14.77 -0.84
CA ILE A 123 -4.91 14.24 -1.84
C ILE A 123 -6.33 14.66 -1.50
N THR A 124 -7.16 14.79 -2.52
CA THR A 124 -8.58 15.13 -2.39
C THR A 124 -9.39 13.99 -1.74
N ALA A 125 -10.60 14.30 -1.27
CA ALA A 125 -11.52 13.28 -0.74
C ALA A 125 -11.88 12.19 -1.78
N GLN A 126 -11.95 12.55 -3.06
CA GLN A 126 -12.19 11.59 -4.14
C GLN A 126 -11.00 10.64 -4.31
N GLU A 127 -9.78 11.16 -4.27
CA GLU A 127 -8.55 10.36 -4.33
C GLU A 127 -8.39 9.47 -3.09
N ALA A 128 -8.73 9.98 -1.89
CA ALA A 128 -8.74 9.20 -0.65
C ALA A 128 -9.73 8.02 -0.73
N THR A 129 -10.92 8.26 -1.29
CA THR A 129 -11.92 7.20 -1.54
C THR A 129 -11.38 6.15 -2.52
N ALA A 130 -10.75 6.59 -3.61
CA ALA A 130 -10.14 5.69 -4.60
C ALA A 130 -8.99 4.87 -4.00
N LEU A 131 -8.15 5.49 -3.16
CA LEU A 131 -7.08 4.82 -2.43
C LEU A 131 -7.63 3.76 -1.47
N ALA A 132 -8.67 4.09 -0.70
CA ALA A 132 -9.32 3.15 0.21
C ALA A 132 -9.89 1.92 -0.54
N ALA A 133 -10.40 2.12 -1.76
CA ALA A 133 -10.87 1.04 -2.62
C ALA A 133 -9.72 0.18 -3.17
N ARG A 134 -8.59 0.79 -3.59
CA ARG A 134 -7.38 0.06 -4.03
C ARG A 134 -6.80 -0.79 -2.90
N ILE A 135 -6.77 -0.25 -1.69
CA ILE A 135 -6.35 -1.01 -0.50
C ILE A 135 -7.25 -2.22 -0.30
N GLN A 136 -8.57 -2.05 -0.37
CA GLN A 136 -9.52 -3.18 -0.25
C GLN A 136 -9.26 -4.27 -1.30
N ALA A 137 -9.05 -3.87 -2.56
CA ALA A 137 -8.82 -4.80 -3.66
C ALA A 137 -7.53 -5.60 -3.47
N ALA A 138 -6.43 -4.95 -3.07
CA ALA A 138 -5.16 -5.62 -2.81
C ALA A 138 -5.29 -6.68 -1.70
N ARG A 139 -6.02 -6.36 -0.63
CA ARG A 139 -6.29 -7.31 0.47
C ARG A 139 -7.11 -8.51 0.02
N GLN A 140 -8.16 -8.27 -0.77
CA GLN A 140 -8.99 -9.34 -1.31
C GLN A 140 -8.19 -10.27 -2.24
N GLU A 141 -7.31 -9.71 -3.06
CA GLU A 141 -6.46 -10.50 -3.94
C GLU A 141 -5.48 -11.38 -3.16
N ARG A 142 -4.78 -10.82 -2.16
CA ARG A 142 -3.90 -11.61 -1.29
C ARG A 142 -4.65 -12.73 -0.58
N ALA A 143 -5.87 -12.48 -0.11
CA ALA A 143 -6.70 -13.52 0.52
C ALA A 143 -7.07 -14.66 -0.45
N ARG A 144 -7.35 -14.34 -1.72
CA ARG A 144 -7.61 -15.35 -2.76
C ARG A 144 -6.38 -16.19 -3.08
N THR A 145 -5.23 -15.55 -3.28
CA THR A 145 -3.96 -16.26 -3.55
C THR A 145 -3.61 -17.20 -2.40
N SER A 146 -3.72 -16.73 -1.16
CA SER A 146 -3.50 -17.57 0.03
C SER A 146 -4.44 -18.76 0.10
N ALA A 147 -5.73 -18.58 -0.24
CA ALA A 147 -6.70 -19.68 -0.25
C ALA A 147 -6.40 -20.72 -1.34
N GLN A 148 -5.90 -20.29 -2.50
CA GLN A 148 -5.54 -21.20 -3.60
C GLN A 148 -4.29 -22.04 -3.27
N ILE A 149 -3.26 -21.44 -2.65
CA ILE A 149 -2.06 -22.17 -2.20
C ILE A 149 -2.41 -23.27 -1.19
N HIS A 150 -3.37 -23.02 -0.29
CA HIS A 150 -3.81 -24.03 0.68
C HIS A 150 -4.59 -25.17 0.04
N GLN A 151 -5.25 -24.95 -1.10
CA GLN A 151 -5.97 -26.01 -1.83
C GLN A 151 -5.01 -26.90 -2.63
N ASP A 152 -3.98 -26.32 -3.27
CA ASP A 152 -2.97 -27.09 -4.02
C ASP A 152 -2.02 -27.88 -3.10
N GLY A 153 -1.85 -27.45 -1.83
CA GLY A 153 -1.02 -28.13 -0.83
C GLY A 153 -1.64 -29.39 -0.21
N ASP A 154 -2.96 -29.59 -0.34
CA ASP A 154 -3.69 -30.71 0.28
C ASP A 154 -3.84 -31.93 -0.66
N GLU A 155 -3.47 -31.80 -1.94
CA GLU A 155 -3.52 -32.89 -2.93
C GLU A 155 -2.24 -33.76 -2.98
N GLY A 156 -1.21 -33.46 -2.16
CA GLY A 156 0.07 -34.20 -2.14
C GLY A 156 0.22 -35.31 -1.09
N GLY A 157 -0.80 -35.54 -0.27
CA GLY A 157 -0.68 -36.26 1.00
C GLY A 157 -1.39 -37.62 1.12
N GLN A 158 -1.40 -38.47 0.09
CA GLN A 158 -1.75 -39.89 0.26
C GLN A 158 -0.77 -40.81 -0.47
N GLY A 159 0.41 -40.98 0.14
CA GLY A 159 1.31 -42.08 -0.17
C GLY A 159 1.41 -43.05 1.00
N SER A 160 0.83 -44.25 0.84
CA SER A 160 1.25 -45.56 1.38
C SER A 160 0.15 -46.34 2.07
N GLU A 161 -0.47 -47.25 1.33
CA GLU A 161 -0.92 -48.53 1.89
C GLU A 161 -0.21 -49.65 1.10
N ASN A 162 1.06 -49.88 1.44
CA ASN A 162 1.71 -51.16 1.20
C ASN A 162 1.38 -52.04 2.40
N ASP A 163 0.40 -52.94 2.26
CA ASP A 163 0.18 -54.02 3.22
C ASP A 163 0.70 -55.35 2.63
N PRO A 164 1.88 -55.85 3.05
CA PRO A 164 2.34 -57.18 2.72
C PRO A 164 2.17 -58.12 3.91
N THR A 165 0.93 -58.36 4.38
CA THR A 165 0.65 -59.47 5.31
C THR A 165 -0.31 -60.50 4.74
N LYS A 166 0.29 -61.51 4.08
CA LYS A 166 -0.28 -62.83 3.79
C LYS A 166 -0.74 -63.52 5.10
N PRO A 167 -1.71 -64.45 5.08
CA PRO A 167 -1.39 -65.80 4.60
C PRO A 167 -2.46 -66.44 3.68
N LEU A 168 -1.98 -67.25 2.73
CA LEU A 168 -2.76 -68.34 2.14
C LEU A 168 -2.63 -69.54 3.07
N HIS A 169 -3.74 -70.09 3.53
CA HIS A 169 -3.90 -71.50 3.85
C HIS A 169 -5.36 -71.91 3.69
#